data_AF-A0A6B2DX97-F1
#
_entry.id   AF-A0A6B2DX97-F1
#
_cell.length_a   1.000
_cell.length_b   1.000
_cell.length_c   1.000
_cell.angle_alpha   90.00
_cell.angle_beta   90.00
_cell.angle_gamma   90.00
#
_symmetry.space_group_name_H-M   'P 1'
#
loop_
_entity.id
_entity.type
_entity.pdbx_description
1 polymer ?
#
loop_
_entity_poly.entity_id
_entity_poly.type
_entity_poly.pdbx_seq_one_letter_code
_entity_poly.pdbx_strand_id
1 'polypeptide(L)'
;MRTRTARALRLTCVVAVAAATVSVATPATAAPRGQTVTAGNARFQVLSPTVIRTEYAGDGRFTDAATFNAVGRGAFTPTPYTSTVSGGVLTIRTSATTLTYRLDSGPFDGGNLEVRTTAGATPVLAAPWRHLTCRTGALCEAEDLTADGLGVATDHRGYTGEGFLAGFESAGTSATADVEATAAGTYALAARYANGQGGDGQHVTRTLSVSVDGGAPQKLTLPVTADWDTWAVASVPVTLGAGHHSVRLQRTAADSGNVNVDALAALPAG
;
A
#
# COMPACT_ATOMS: atom_id res chain seq x y z
N MET A 1 -61.93 1.15 -88.00
CA MET A 1 -61.08 0.40 -87.04
C MET A 1 -60.48 1.39 -86.04
N ARG A 2 -60.92 1.34 -84.78
CA ARG A 2 -60.41 2.18 -83.67
C ARG A 2 -59.44 1.35 -82.85
N THR A 3 -58.17 1.73 -82.77
CA THR A 3 -57.17 1.09 -81.89
C THR A 3 -56.88 2.03 -80.73
N ARG A 4 -57.25 1.58 -79.52
CA ARG A 4 -57.08 2.29 -78.24
C ARG A 4 -55.64 2.12 -77.75
N THR A 5 -55.03 3.23 -77.34
CA THR A 5 -53.75 3.29 -76.64
C THR A 5 -53.91 2.85 -75.18
N ALA A 6 -53.15 1.85 -74.74
CA ALA A 6 -53.06 1.42 -73.34
C ALA A 6 -51.87 2.13 -72.66
N ARG A 7 -52.15 2.94 -71.64
CA ARG A 7 -51.15 3.51 -70.72
C ARG A 7 -50.73 2.43 -69.72
N ALA A 8 -49.46 2.05 -69.71
CA ALA A 8 -48.87 1.22 -68.66
C ALA A 8 -48.40 2.11 -67.50
N LEU A 9 -49.04 1.96 -66.34
CA LEU A 9 -48.64 2.58 -65.08
C LEU A 9 -47.50 1.74 -64.49
N ARG A 10 -46.26 2.24 -64.49
CA ARG A 10 -45.13 1.58 -63.81
C ARG A 10 -45.08 2.06 -62.36
N LEU A 11 -45.31 1.11 -61.45
CA LEU A 11 -45.23 1.28 -60.01
C LEU A 11 -43.74 1.32 -59.60
N THR A 12 -43.25 2.45 -59.12
CA THR A 12 -41.89 2.59 -58.60
C THR A 12 -41.85 2.01 -57.18
N CYS A 13 -41.18 0.88 -57.00
CA CYS A 13 -40.95 0.28 -55.68
C CYS A 13 -39.67 0.90 -55.09
N VAL A 14 -39.81 1.74 -54.08
CA VAL A 14 -38.66 2.29 -53.33
C VAL A 14 -38.26 1.27 -52.26
N VAL A 15 -37.14 0.60 -52.45
CA VAL A 15 -36.51 -0.24 -51.42
C VAL A 15 -35.67 0.69 -50.53
N ALA A 16 -36.15 0.97 -49.32
CA ALA A 16 -35.39 1.68 -48.31
C ALA A 16 -34.38 0.70 -47.66
N VAL A 17 -33.09 0.89 -47.95
CA VAL A 17 -32.01 0.20 -47.22
C VAL A 17 -31.83 0.94 -45.89
N ALA A 18 -32.34 0.37 -44.80
CA ALA A 18 -32.07 0.86 -43.46
C ALA A 18 -30.63 0.49 -43.08
N ALA A 19 -29.73 1.48 -43.05
CA ALA A 19 -28.42 1.31 -42.45
C ALA A 19 -28.59 1.11 -40.93
N ALA A 20 -28.41 -0.12 -40.46
CA ALA A 20 -28.37 -0.42 -39.04
C ALA A 20 -27.08 0.17 -38.45
N THR A 21 -27.16 1.35 -37.86
CA THR A 21 -26.10 1.86 -36.99
C THR A 21 -26.07 0.97 -35.75
N VAL A 22 -25.04 0.13 -35.65
CA VAL A 22 -24.71 -0.56 -34.39
C VAL A 22 -24.16 0.51 -33.44
N SER A 23 -25.05 1.10 -32.65
CA SER A 23 -24.64 1.93 -31.52
C SER A 23 -24.00 1.02 -30.49
N VAL A 24 -22.67 1.00 -30.44
CA VAL A 24 -21.94 0.38 -29.32
C VAL A 24 -22.32 1.20 -28.09
N ALA A 25 -23.09 0.60 -27.18
CA ALA A 25 -23.43 1.24 -25.92
C ALA A 25 -22.13 1.54 -25.17
N THR A 26 -21.77 2.81 -25.04
CA THR A 26 -20.80 3.23 -24.04
C THR A 26 -21.31 2.75 -22.68
N PRO A 27 -20.51 2.02 -21.88
CA PRO A 27 -20.95 1.60 -20.57
C PRO A 27 -21.40 2.85 -19.80
N ALA A 28 -22.65 2.82 -19.33
CA ALA A 28 -23.24 3.92 -18.61
C ALA A 28 -22.42 4.15 -17.33
N THR A 29 -21.61 5.20 -17.31
CA THR A 29 -20.96 5.68 -16.09
C THR A 29 -22.06 6.16 -15.17
N ALA A 30 -22.34 5.40 -14.11
CA ALA A 30 -23.22 5.88 -13.05
C ALA A 30 -22.64 7.19 -12.52
N ALA A 31 -23.39 8.29 -12.64
CA ALA A 31 -23.03 9.55 -12.01
C ALA A 31 -22.80 9.29 -10.52
N PRO A 32 -21.69 9.75 -9.93
CA PRO A 32 -21.41 9.47 -8.53
C PRO A 32 -22.52 9.99 -7.63
N ARG A 33 -22.98 9.16 -6.69
CA ARG A 33 -23.90 9.58 -5.62
C ARG A 33 -23.09 10.39 -4.60
N GLY A 34 -22.90 11.68 -4.86
CA GLY A 34 -22.23 12.62 -3.96
C GLY A 34 -20.70 12.61 -4.06
N GLN A 35 -20.02 13.15 -3.03
CA GLN A 35 -18.55 13.24 -2.94
C GLN A 35 -17.88 11.90 -2.56
N THR A 36 -18.55 10.76 -2.74
CA THR A 36 -18.09 9.45 -2.26
C THR A 36 -18.17 8.39 -3.36
N VAL A 37 -17.10 7.60 -3.50
CA VAL A 37 -17.02 6.40 -4.33
C VAL A 37 -16.75 5.20 -3.41
N THR A 38 -17.53 4.14 -3.57
CA THR A 38 -17.32 2.87 -2.86
C THR A 38 -17.03 1.77 -3.86
N ALA A 39 -16.03 0.93 -3.57
CA ALA A 39 -15.63 -0.19 -4.40
C ALA A 39 -15.28 -1.39 -3.50
N GLY A 40 -16.24 -2.30 -3.31
CA GLY A 40 -16.13 -3.39 -2.35
C GLY A 40 -15.91 -2.86 -0.93
N ASN A 41 -14.81 -3.31 -0.31
CA ASN A 41 -14.39 -2.90 1.03
C ASN A 41 -13.60 -1.57 1.07
N ALA A 42 -13.43 -0.90 -0.08
CA ALA A 42 -12.76 0.40 -0.17
C ALA A 42 -13.76 1.54 -0.37
N ARG A 43 -13.52 2.67 0.30
CA ARG A 43 -14.28 3.92 0.16
C ARG A 43 -13.35 5.11 -0.04
N PHE A 44 -13.72 5.97 -0.97
CA PHE A 44 -12.99 7.16 -1.36
C PHE A 44 -13.92 8.37 -1.24
N GLN A 45 -13.52 9.37 -0.46
CA GLN A 45 -14.27 10.62 -0.31
C GLN A 45 -13.47 11.76 -0.93
N VAL A 46 -14.01 12.36 -2.00
CA VAL A 46 -13.40 13.47 -2.72
C VAL A 46 -13.69 14.76 -1.96
N LEU A 47 -12.69 15.29 -1.25
CA LEU A 47 -12.85 16.47 -0.39
C LEU A 47 -12.47 17.77 -1.11
N SER A 48 -11.46 17.71 -1.98
CA SER A 48 -11.00 18.82 -2.82
C SER A 48 -10.40 18.28 -4.13
N PRO A 49 -10.00 19.13 -5.09
CA PRO A 49 -9.24 18.67 -6.25
C PRO A 49 -7.97 17.89 -5.91
N THR A 50 -7.34 18.15 -4.76
CA THR A 50 -6.07 17.52 -4.36
C THR A 50 -6.21 16.54 -3.20
N VAL A 51 -7.36 16.52 -2.51
CA VAL A 51 -7.57 15.71 -1.31
C VAL A 51 -8.68 14.68 -1.55
N ILE A 52 -8.28 13.41 -1.55
CA ILE A 52 -9.19 12.27 -1.53
C ILE A 52 -8.89 11.48 -0.25
N ARG A 53 -9.87 11.39 0.65
CA ARG A 53 -9.77 10.54 1.84
C ARG A 53 -10.07 9.10 1.43
N THR A 54 -9.21 8.18 1.85
CA THR A 54 -9.36 6.74 1.59
C THR A 54 -9.70 6.01 2.89
N GLU A 55 -10.54 4.98 2.80
CA GLU A 55 -10.89 4.10 3.92
C GLU A 55 -11.07 2.67 3.42
N TYR A 56 -10.45 1.70 4.10
CA TYR A 56 -10.68 0.28 3.86
C TYR A 56 -11.32 -0.36 5.09
N ALA A 57 -12.44 -1.06 4.90
CA ALA A 57 -13.17 -1.75 5.95
C ALA A 57 -13.31 -3.23 5.57
N GLY A 58 -12.50 -4.10 6.17
CA GLY A 58 -12.50 -5.55 5.85
C GLY A 58 -13.84 -6.25 6.14
N ASP A 59 -14.69 -5.67 6.99
CA ASP A 59 -16.03 -6.13 7.31
C ASP A 59 -17.14 -5.39 6.51
N GLY A 60 -16.75 -4.51 5.58
CA GLY A 60 -17.65 -3.69 4.77
C GLY A 60 -18.33 -2.54 5.52
N ARG A 61 -18.00 -2.30 6.81
CA ARG A 61 -18.61 -1.23 7.62
C ARG A 61 -17.71 -0.01 7.67
N PHE A 62 -18.09 1.02 6.93
CA PHE A 62 -17.37 2.29 6.93
C PHE A 62 -17.78 3.20 8.09
N THR A 63 -16.83 4.00 8.57
CA THR A 63 -16.99 4.93 9.69
C THR A 63 -17.08 6.38 9.20
N ASP A 64 -18.17 7.05 9.57
CA ASP A 64 -18.43 8.46 9.26
C ASP A 64 -18.15 9.43 10.41
N ALA A 65 -17.40 8.98 11.43
CA ALA A 65 -16.97 9.85 12.53
C ALA A 65 -16.20 11.09 12.03
N ALA A 66 -16.22 12.16 12.84
CA ALA A 66 -15.38 13.32 12.58
C ALA A 66 -13.89 12.91 12.64
N THR A 67 -13.10 13.38 11.68
CA THR A 67 -11.66 13.13 11.64
C THR A 67 -10.91 14.41 12.00
N PHE A 68 -9.86 14.31 12.81
CA PHE A 68 -9.03 15.47 13.19
C PHE A 68 -8.49 16.23 11.96
N ASN A 69 -8.09 15.51 10.91
CA ASN A 69 -7.45 16.08 9.73
C ASN A 69 -8.43 16.70 8.71
N ALA A 70 -9.75 16.60 8.91
CA ALA A 70 -10.76 17.12 8.00
C ALA A 70 -12.05 17.48 8.77
N VAL A 71 -11.92 18.46 9.67
CA VAL A 71 -13.04 18.98 10.45
C VAL A 71 -14.02 19.72 9.53
N GLY A 72 -15.33 19.49 9.71
CA GLY A 72 -16.35 20.17 8.91
C GLY A 72 -16.42 19.75 7.44
N ARG A 73 -15.87 18.59 7.07
CA ARG A 73 -15.79 18.09 5.67
C ARG A 73 -17.12 18.08 4.90
N GLY A 74 -18.26 17.98 5.59
CA GLY A 74 -19.59 18.07 4.96
C GLY A 74 -19.92 19.46 4.42
N ALA A 75 -19.19 20.50 4.83
CA ALA A 75 -19.36 21.88 4.39
C ALA A 75 -18.36 22.29 3.29
N PHE A 76 -17.50 21.37 2.82
CA PHE A 76 -16.56 21.68 1.74
C PHE A 76 -17.31 21.85 0.42
N THR A 77 -16.82 22.77 -0.43
CA THR A 77 -17.38 22.95 -1.77
C THR A 77 -17.27 21.64 -2.55
N PRO A 78 -18.38 21.11 -3.11
CA PRO A 78 -18.35 19.90 -3.90
C PRO A 78 -17.34 20.00 -5.03
N THR A 79 -16.40 19.06 -5.06
CA THR A 79 -15.36 18.99 -6.08
C THR A 79 -15.85 18.12 -7.24
N PRO A 80 -15.86 18.62 -8.48
CA PRO A 80 -16.14 17.80 -9.65
C PRO A 80 -15.10 16.69 -9.83
N TYR A 81 -15.57 15.48 -10.13
CA TYR A 81 -14.70 14.34 -10.43
C TYR A 81 -15.39 13.34 -11.35
N THR A 82 -14.61 12.45 -11.96
CA THR A 82 -15.09 11.25 -12.64
C THR A 82 -14.62 10.01 -11.90
N SER A 83 -15.40 8.93 -12.00
CA SER A 83 -15.05 7.61 -11.47
C SER A 83 -15.36 6.57 -12.53
N THR A 84 -14.38 5.74 -12.87
CA THR A 84 -14.52 4.68 -13.88
C THR A 84 -13.90 3.40 -13.38
N VAL A 85 -14.45 2.26 -13.79
CA VAL A 85 -13.85 0.95 -13.55
C VAL A 85 -13.58 0.32 -14.91
N SER A 86 -12.33 -0.09 -15.13
CA SER A 86 -11.93 -0.81 -16.34
C SER A 86 -10.81 -1.79 -16.00
N GLY A 87 -10.89 -3.02 -16.50
CA GLY A 87 -9.85 -4.04 -16.28
C GLY A 87 -9.56 -4.35 -14.81
N GLY A 88 -10.56 -4.27 -13.93
CA GLY A 88 -10.39 -4.47 -12.49
C GLY A 88 -9.71 -3.31 -11.75
N VAL A 89 -9.57 -2.15 -12.38
CA VAL A 89 -8.99 -0.95 -11.77
C VAL A 89 -10.04 0.15 -11.70
N LEU A 90 -10.29 0.66 -10.49
CA LEU A 90 -11.02 1.90 -10.25
C LEU A 90 -10.10 3.08 -10.55
N THR A 91 -10.57 4.07 -11.30
CA THR A 91 -9.90 5.36 -11.53
C THR A 91 -10.81 6.50 -11.13
N ILE A 92 -10.38 7.33 -10.17
CA ILE A 92 -11.03 8.58 -9.75
C ILE A 92 -10.20 9.75 -10.24
N ARG A 93 -10.80 10.68 -10.98
CA ARG A 93 -10.10 11.85 -11.52
C ARG A 93 -10.80 13.15 -11.16
N THR A 94 -10.07 14.06 -10.53
CA THR A 94 -10.46 15.46 -10.29
C THR A 94 -9.72 16.37 -11.28
N SER A 95 -9.81 17.70 -11.13
CA SER A 95 -9.01 18.64 -11.91
C SER A 95 -7.51 18.61 -11.60
N ALA A 96 -7.09 18.05 -10.46
CA ALA A 96 -5.69 18.08 -10.02
C ALA A 96 -5.13 16.72 -9.56
N THR A 97 -5.97 15.68 -9.47
CA THR A 97 -5.58 14.35 -8.97
C THR A 97 -6.18 13.25 -9.83
N THR A 98 -5.39 12.22 -10.10
CA THR A 98 -5.86 10.91 -10.59
C THR A 98 -5.46 9.85 -9.56
N LEU A 99 -6.45 9.17 -8.99
CA LEU A 99 -6.26 8.06 -8.07
C LEU A 99 -6.66 6.77 -8.80
N THR A 100 -5.84 5.72 -8.69
CA THR A 100 -6.20 4.38 -9.18
C THR A 100 -6.14 3.36 -8.06
N TYR A 101 -7.14 2.48 -7.99
CA TYR A 101 -7.20 1.38 -7.02
C TYR A 101 -7.49 0.05 -7.74
N ARG A 102 -6.70 -0.99 -7.47
CA ARG A 102 -6.98 -2.35 -7.95
C ARG A 102 -8.13 -2.93 -7.11
N LEU A 103 -9.22 -3.32 -7.75
CA LEU A 103 -10.38 -3.88 -7.06
C LEU A 103 -10.05 -5.23 -6.40
N ASP A 104 -10.69 -5.49 -5.27
CA ASP A 104 -10.59 -6.74 -4.50
C ASP A 104 -9.15 -7.11 -4.07
N SER A 105 -8.27 -6.11 -3.96
CA SER A 105 -6.84 -6.29 -3.63
C SER A 105 -6.53 -6.25 -2.12
N GLY A 106 -7.54 -6.10 -1.26
CA GLY A 106 -7.34 -5.94 0.18
C GLY A 106 -7.09 -4.49 0.62
N PRO A 107 -6.57 -4.28 1.85
CA PRO A 107 -6.20 -2.97 2.39
C PRO A 107 -5.26 -2.20 1.46
N PHE A 108 -5.26 -0.86 1.54
CA PHE A 108 -4.45 -0.04 0.64
C PHE A 108 -2.95 -0.22 0.86
N ASP A 109 -2.22 -0.40 -0.22
CA ASP A 109 -0.76 -0.53 -0.26
C ASP A 109 -0.19 0.10 -1.54
N GLY A 110 1.14 0.13 -1.65
CA GLY A 110 1.85 0.70 -2.81
C GLY A 110 1.72 -0.09 -4.12
N GLY A 111 1.22 -1.32 -4.07
CA GLY A 111 0.95 -2.17 -5.23
C GLY A 111 -0.50 -2.06 -5.75
N ASN A 112 -1.41 -1.56 -4.92
CA ASN A 112 -2.82 -1.51 -5.23
C ASN A 112 -3.45 -0.11 -5.25
N LEU A 113 -2.84 0.91 -4.65
CA LEU A 113 -3.33 2.29 -4.65
C LEU A 113 -2.26 3.26 -5.12
N GLU A 114 -2.54 4.01 -6.19
CA GLU A 114 -1.65 5.02 -6.76
C GLU A 114 -2.34 6.39 -6.83
N VAL A 115 -1.62 7.48 -6.52
CA VAL A 115 -2.13 8.85 -6.61
C VAL A 115 -1.17 9.70 -7.43
N ARG A 116 -1.64 10.25 -8.54
CA ARG A 116 -0.93 11.25 -9.34
C ARG A 116 -1.55 12.61 -9.10
N THR A 117 -0.75 13.58 -8.68
CA THR A 117 -1.20 14.96 -8.49
C THR A 117 -0.49 15.91 -9.45
N THR A 118 -1.19 16.94 -9.90
CA THR A 118 -0.63 18.04 -10.70
C THR A 118 -0.73 19.35 -9.92
N ALA A 119 -0.59 19.29 -8.60
CA ALA A 119 -0.59 20.46 -7.73
C ALA A 119 0.74 21.24 -7.91
N GLY A 120 0.84 22.00 -9.01
CA GLY A 120 2.05 22.70 -9.44
C GLY A 120 2.39 22.46 -10.91
N ALA A 121 3.55 22.95 -11.36
CA ALA A 121 3.99 22.79 -12.76
C ALA A 121 4.49 21.37 -13.09
N THR A 122 4.81 20.56 -12.07
CA THR A 122 5.37 19.21 -12.23
C THR A 122 4.39 18.18 -11.69
N PRO A 123 3.98 17.17 -12.49
CA PRO A 123 3.22 16.04 -11.99
C PRO A 123 4.02 15.28 -10.93
N VAL A 124 3.42 15.03 -9.78
CA VAL A 124 4.01 14.21 -8.70
C VAL A 124 3.26 12.88 -8.65
N LEU A 125 4.01 11.79 -8.73
CA LEU A 125 3.51 10.46 -8.41
C LEU A 125 3.71 10.23 -6.91
N ALA A 126 2.62 10.21 -6.15
CA ALA A 126 2.61 9.86 -4.74
C ALA A 126 2.07 8.43 -4.58
N ALA A 127 2.78 7.61 -3.82
CA ALA A 127 2.27 6.34 -3.34
C ALA A 127 2.19 6.43 -1.81
N PRO A 128 1.12 7.03 -1.27
CA PRO A 128 1.02 7.35 0.16
C PRO A 128 1.02 6.11 1.08
N TRP A 129 0.99 4.91 0.49
CA TRP A 129 1.01 3.61 1.16
C TRP A 129 2.13 2.71 0.63
N ARG A 130 3.17 3.28 0.00
CA ARG A 130 4.34 2.49 -0.39
C ARG A 130 5.08 2.03 0.86
N HIS A 131 4.81 0.79 1.25
CA HIS A 131 5.71 0.03 2.08
C HIS A 131 6.93 -0.36 1.24
N LEU A 132 8.12 -0.28 1.83
CA LEU A 132 9.33 -0.78 1.20
C LEU A 132 9.20 -2.30 1.01
N THR A 133 9.03 -2.76 -0.23
CA THR A 133 9.08 -4.19 -0.56
C THR A 133 10.52 -4.60 -0.86
N CYS A 134 11.09 -5.39 0.04
CA CYS A 134 12.42 -5.92 -0.07
C CYS A 134 12.44 -7.23 -0.84
N ARG A 135 13.35 -7.37 -1.79
CA ARG A 135 13.63 -8.69 -2.38
C ARG A 135 14.49 -9.51 -1.42
N THR A 136 14.31 -10.82 -1.41
CA THR A 136 15.26 -11.71 -0.72
C THR A 136 16.69 -11.45 -1.21
N GLY A 137 17.65 -11.36 -0.28
CA GLY A 137 19.04 -11.00 -0.54
C GLY A 137 19.32 -9.49 -0.59
N ALA A 138 18.30 -8.63 -0.61
CA ALA A 138 18.47 -7.18 -0.53
C ALA A 138 18.49 -6.70 0.93
N LEU A 139 19.21 -5.60 1.16
CA LEU A 139 19.17 -4.85 2.41
C LEU A 139 17.88 -4.00 2.44
N CYS A 140 17.14 -4.09 3.53
CA CYS A 140 16.02 -3.22 3.88
C CYS A 140 16.49 -2.26 4.97
N GLU A 141 16.61 -0.97 4.65
CA GLU A 141 16.89 0.04 5.67
C GLU A 141 15.71 0.08 6.65
N ALA A 142 16.01 0.01 7.95
CA ALA A 142 14.99 -0.14 8.98
C ALA A 142 14.12 1.12 9.11
N GLU A 143 14.70 2.30 8.90
CA GLU A 143 14.05 3.60 8.95
C GLU A 143 12.95 3.78 7.90
N ASP A 144 12.97 2.99 6.83
CA ASP A 144 11.95 2.99 5.77
C ASP A 144 10.82 1.97 6.02
N LEU A 145 10.93 1.18 7.09
CA LEU A 145 9.94 0.16 7.43
C LEU A 145 8.70 0.75 8.10
N THR A 146 7.62 -0.03 8.09
CA THR A 146 6.42 0.35 8.84
C THR A 146 6.63 0.12 10.32
N ALA A 147 6.86 1.21 11.03
CA ALA A 147 7.09 1.24 12.47
C ALA A 147 5.81 1.55 13.26
N ASP A 148 5.67 0.90 14.41
CA ASP A 148 4.67 1.20 15.45
C ASP A 148 5.39 1.40 16.78
N GLY A 149 5.32 2.62 17.32
CA GLY A 149 5.97 3.01 18.57
C GLY A 149 7.50 3.09 18.52
N LEU A 150 8.12 3.04 17.33
CA LEU A 150 9.55 3.24 17.12
C LEU A 150 9.82 4.62 16.50
N GLY A 151 11.04 5.12 16.67
CA GLY A 151 11.51 6.37 16.08
C GLY A 151 12.75 6.16 15.23
N VAL A 152 12.90 6.99 14.19
CA VAL A 152 14.15 7.07 13.42
C VAL A 152 15.14 7.95 14.17
N ALA A 153 16.36 7.48 14.32
CA ALA A 153 17.46 8.16 15.00
C ALA A 153 18.75 8.12 14.17
N THR A 154 19.68 9.02 14.49
CA THR A 154 20.94 9.23 13.75
C THR A 154 22.11 9.58 14.67
N ASP A 155 21.93 9.44 15.99
CA ASP A 155 22.85 9.90 17.03
C ASP A 155 23.97 8.88 17.35
N HIS A 156 23.95 7.72 16.71
CA HIS A 156 25.03 6.74 16.69
C HIS A 156 25.61 6.61 15.28
N ARG A 157 26.93 6.50 15.16
CA ARG A 157 27.58 6.42 13.84
C ARG A 157 27.56 5.00 13.28
N GLY A 158 27.78 4.88 11.97
CA GLY A 158 28.01 3.59 11.31
C GLY A 158 26.76 2.85 10.85
N TYR A 159 25.57 3.47 10.91
CA TYR A 159 24.37 2.97 10.24
C TYR A 159 24.49 3.01 8.70
N THR A 160 23.64 2.27 8.00
CA THR A 160 23.36 2.37 6.56
C THR A 160 22.14 3.25 6.32
N GLY A 161 21.90 3.66 5.07
CA GLY A 161 20.79 4.56 4.76
C GLY A 161 20.91 5.95 5.40
N GLU A 162 19.78 6.46 5.86
CA GLU A 162 19.59 7.80 6.44
C GLU A 162 19.47 7.77 7.98
N GLY A 163 19.33 6.58 8.58
CA GLY A 163 19.27 6.44 10.03
C GLY A 163 19.11 4.98 10.49
N PHE A 164 18.46 4.80 11.63
CA PHE A 164 18.11 3.49 12.16
C PHE A 164 16.85 3.60 13.04
N LEU A 165 16.18 2.48 13.29
CA LEU A 165 15.09 2.42 14.26
C LEU A 165 15.60 2.24 15.68
N ALA A 166 15.22 3.17 16.56
CA ALA A 166 15.31 3.09 18.01
C ALA A 166 13.91 2.98 18.62
N GLY A 167 13.81 2.70 19.92
CA GLY A 167 12.50 2.67 20.62
C GLY A 167 12.00 1.27 21.00
N PHE A 168 12.84 0.25 20.90
CA PHE A 168 12.48 -1.11 21.31
C PHE A 168 12.50 -1.28 22.85
N GLU A 169 12.02 -0.32 23.65
CA GLU A 169 11.97 -0.43 25.12
C GLU A 169 10.59 -0.85 25.65
N SER A 170 9.53 -0.64 24.87
CA SER A 170 8.14 -0.91 25.29
C SER A 170 7.57 -2.16 24.59
N ALA A 171 6.78 -2.95 25.32
CA ALA A 171 6.16 -4.13 24.73
C ALA A 171 5.08 -3.66 23.74
N GLY A 172 5.04 -4.30 22.57
CA GLY A 172 4.16 -3.91 21.48
C GLY A 172 4.87 -3.18 20.34
N THR A 173 6.00 -2.51 20.60
CA THR A 173 6.72 -1.77 19.54
C THR A 173 7.29 -2.70 18.48
N SER A 174 7.31 -2.23 17.24
CA SER A 174 7.60 -3.10 16.10
C SER A 174 7.95 -2.38 14.82
N ALA A 175 8.68 -3.07 13.95
CA ALA A 175 8.93 -2.71 12.57
C ALA A 175 8.45 -3.86 11.66
N THR A 176 7.87 -3.53 10.51
CA THR A 176 7.36 -4.51 9.55
C THR A 176 7.97 -4.24 8.17
N ALA A 177 8.62 -5.27 7.62
CA ALA A 177 9.14 -5.29 6.27
C ALA A 177 8.26 -6.15 5.38
N ASP A 178 7.91 -5.63 4.21
CA ASP A 178 7.33 -6.44 3.15
C ASP A 178 8.46 -7.11 2.37
N VAL A 179 8.40 -8.43 2.23
CA VAL A 179 9.45 -9.24 1.60
C VAL A 179 8.88 -10.00 0.43
N GLU A 180 9.49 -9.83 -0.74
CA GLU A 180 9.19 -10.60 -1.95
C GLU A 180 10.21 -11.74 -2.10
N ALA A 181 9.74 -12.97 -1.91
CA ALA A 181 10.52 -14.18 -2.05
C ALA A 181 10.30 -14.83 -3.43
N THR A 182 11.37 -15.06 -4.17
CA THR A 182 11.27 -15.66 -5.52
C THR A 182 10.97 -17.16 -5.51
N ALA A 183 11.19 -17.83 -4.38
CA ALA A 183 10.95 -19.25 -4.20
C ALA A 183 10.52 -19.53 -2.76
N ALA A 184 9.74 -20.60 -2.56
CA ALA A 184 9.45 -21.07 -1.21
C ALA A 184 10.70 -21.72 -0.59
N GLY A 185 10.93 -21.49 0.70
CA GLY A 185 12.06 -22.08 1.40
C GLY A 185 12.29 -21.50 2.80
N THR A 186 13.35 -21.99 3.43
CA THR A 186 13.86 -21.42 4.67
C THR A 186 14.86 -20.32 4.35
N TYR A 187 14.66 -19.16 4.97
CA TYR A 187 15.52 -17.99 4.85
C TYR A 187 16.09 -17.67 6.24
N ALA A 188 17.31 -17.14 6.30
CA ALA A 188 17.80 -16.47 7.48
C ALA A 188 17.33 -15.01 7.44
N LEU A 189 16.41 -14.63 8.33
CA LEU A 189 16.13 -13.21 8.53
C LEU A 189 17.25 -12.63 9.37
N ALA A 190 18.14 -11.87 8.72
CA ALA A 190 19.23 -11.15 9.33
C ALA A 190 18.78 -9.74 9.74
N ALA A 191 19.15 -9.32 10.95
CA ALA A 191 19.01 -7.96 11.43
C ALA A 191 20.40 -7.39 11.71
N ARG A 192 20.71 -6.23 11.13
CA ARG A 192 21.84 -5.40 11.53
C ARG A 192 21.40 -4.52 12.68
N TYR A 193 22.11 -4.60 13.80
CA TYR A 193 21.65 -4.04 15.08
C TYR A 193 22.81 -3.53 15.93
N ALA A 194 22.49 -2.66 16.89
CA ALA A 194 23.37 -2.27 17.99
C ALA A 194 22.69 -2.61 19.33
N ASN A 195 23.49 -3.13 20.27
CA ASN A 195 23.07 -3.49 21.62
C ASN A 195 24.16 -3.04 22.61
N GLY A 196 24.22 -1.73 22.85
CA GLY A 196 25.07 -1.12 23.86
C GLY A 196 24.49 -1.25 25.27
N GLN A 197 24.96 -0.43 26.22
CA GLN A 197 24.35 -0.35 27.53
C GLN A 197 22.96 0.32 27.43
N GLY A 198 21.91 -0.44 27.76
CA GLY A 198 20.51 -0.01 27.66
C GLY A 198 20.17 1.16 28.59
N GLY A 199 19.02 1.81 28.33
CA GLY A 199 18.47 2.85 29.21
C GLY A 199 18.11 2.34 30.62
N ASP A 200 17.99 1.02 30.78
CA ASP A 200 17.86 0.32 32.05
C ASP A 200 19.21 0.11 32.79
N GLY A 201 20.32 0.61 32.23
CA GLY A 201 21.66 0.52 32.77
C GLY A 201 22.35 -0.84 32.55
N GLN A 202 21.74 -1.78 31.83
CA GLN A 202 22.29 -3.13 31.63
C GLN A 202 22.97 -3.28 30.26
N HIS A 203 24.16 -3.89 30.23
CA HIS A 203 24.87 -4.28 29.02
C HIS A 203 24.86 -5.80 28.88
N VAL A 204 23.73 -6.32 28.40
CA VAL A 204 23.43 -7.76 28.36
C VAL A 204 22.84 -8.17 27.02
N THR A 205 22.88 -9.46 26.71
CA THR A 205 22.21 -9.99 25.51
C THR A 205 20.72 -9.69 25.56
N ARG A 206 20.18 -9.17 24.45
CA ARG A 206 18.78 -8.79 24.31
C ARG A 206 18.03 -9.71 23.37
N THR A 207 16.70 -9.62 23.39
CA THR A 207 15.85 -10.37 22.46
C THR A 207 14.78 -9.49 21.86
N LEU A 208 14.41 -9.83 20.62
CA LEU A 208 13.19 -9.44 19.94
C LEU A 208 12.53 -10.70 19.37
N SER A 209 11.30 -10.57 18.91
CA SER A 209 10.57 -11.65 18.25
C SER A 209 10.32 -11.30 16.78
N VAL A 210 10.42 -12.30 15.91
CA VAL A 210 10.16 -12.22 14.48
C VAL A 210 8.96 -13.08 14.14
N SER A 211 7.97 -12.55 13.42
CA SER A 211 6.88 -13.34 12.85
C SER A 211 6.73 -13.09 11.35
N VAL A 212 6.26 -14.11 10.63
CA VAL A 212 5.95 -14.04 9.20
C VAL A 212 4.44 -14.22 9.03
N ASP A 213 3.79 -13.31 8.31
CA ASP A 213 2.36 -13.34 7.98
C ASP A 213 1.44 -13.54 9.20
N GLY A 214 1.82 -12.97 10.35
CA GLY A 214 1.08 -13.10 11.61
C GLY A 214 1.19 -14.48 12.28
N GLY A 215 2.09 -15.35 11.79
CA GLY A 215 2.38 -16.64 12.37
C GLY A 215 3.08 -16.58 13.73
N ALA A 216 3.43 -17.77 14.25
CA ALA A 216 4.07 -17.88 15.56
C ALA A 216 5.43 -17.15 15.60
N PRO A 217 5.70 -16.35 16.64
CA PRO A 217 6.95 -15.62 16.75
C PRO A 217 8.14 -16.55 17.02
N GLN A 218 9.25 -16.27 16.34
CA GLN A 218 10.55 -16.87 16.56
C GLN A 218 11.46 -15.87 17.28
N LYS A 219 12.17 -16.33 18.31
CA LYS A 219 13.05 -15.47 19.11
C LYS A 219 14.32 -15.14 18.34
N LEU A 220 14.56 -13.86 18.12
CA LEU A 220 15.83 -13.31 17.67
C LEU A 220 16.67 -12.92 18.89
N THR A 221 17.84 -13.53 19.03
CA THR A 221 18.80 -13.22 20.11
C THR A 221 19.84 -12.25 19.61
N LEU A 222 20.08 -11.19 20.36
CA LEU A 222 20.90 -10.03 19.99
C LEU A 222 22.02 -9.90 21.04
N PRO A 223 23.16 -10.59 20.86
CA PRO A 223 24.34 -10.43 21.73
C PRO A 223 24.77 -8.98 21.90
N VAL A 224 25.45 -8.66 23.00
CA VAL A 224 25.98 -7.32 23.23
C VAL A 224 26.95 -6.91 22.11
N THR A 225 26.84 -5.66 21.68
CA THR A 225 27.88 -5.00 20.88
C THR A 225 28.83 -4.25 21.82
N ALA A 226 29.98 -3.80 21.32
CA ALA A 226 30.95 -3.08 22.16
C ALA A 226 30.35 -1.80 22.76
N ASP A 227 29.60 -1.06 21.95
CA ASP A 227 28.87 0.15 22.29
C ASP A 227 27.74 0.38 21.26
N TRP A 228 27.05 1.52 21.35
CA TRP A 228 25.97 1.90 20.44
C TRP A 228 26.45 2.31 19.03
N ASP A 229 27.73 2.65 18.87
CA ASP A 229 28.35 2.95 17.58
C ASP A 229 28.86 1.68 16.86
N THR A 230 28.75 0.53 17.52
CA THR A 230 29.21 -0.76 17.02
C THR A 230 28.02 -1.61 16.62
N TRP A 231 27.97 -1.96 15.35
CA TRP A 231 26.87 -2.73 14.76
C TRP A 231 27.29 -4.18 14.52
N ALA A 232 26.38 -5.11 14.77
CA ALA A 232 26.54 -6.53 14.49
C ALA A 232 25.35 -7.06 13.67
N VAL A 233 25.44 -8.31 13.22
CA VAL A 233 24.35 -9.00 12.54
C VAL A 233 23.96 -10.24 13.34
N ALA A 234 22.68 -10.37 13.65
CA ALA A 234 22.08 -11.58 14.19
C ALA A 234 21.02 -12.09 13.23
N SER A 235 20.75 -13.38 13.23
CA SER A 235 19.71 -13.95 12.37
C SER A 235 18.88 -15.02 13.07
N VAL A 236 17.66 -15.20 12.56
CA VAL A 236 16.75 -16.27 12.96
C VAL A 236 16.20 -16.93 11.68
N PRO A 237 16.10 -18.27 11.62
CA PRO A 237 15.51 -18.94 10.47
C PRO A 237 14.02 -18.63 10.40
N VAL A 238 13.53 -18.22 9.24
CA VAL A 238 12.10 -18.02 8.93
C VAL A 238 11.72 -18.86 7.72
N THR A 239 10.44 -19.23 7.59
CA THR A 239 9.94 -19.95 6.41
C THR A 239 9.10 -19.00 5.58
N LEU A 240 9.45 -18.83 4.30
CA LEU A 240 8.72 -18.03 3.34
C LEU A 240 8.18 -18.95 2.22
N GLY A 241 7.00 -18.62 1.71
CA GLY A 241 6.51 -19.12 0.43
C GLY A 241 7.20 -18.41 -0.73
N ALA A 242 6.77 -18.71 -1.97
CA ALA A 242 7.06 -17.83 -3.09
C ALA A 242 6.02 -16.71 -3.13
N GLY A 243 6.45 -15.47 -3.36
CA GLY A 243 5.62 -14.28 -3.40
C GLY A 243 5.87 -13.34 -2.23
N HIS A 244 4.85 -12.52 -1.97
CA HIS A 244 4.88 -11.46 -0.96
C HIS A 244 4.64 -12.01 0.45
N HIS A 245 5.41 -11.53 1.42
CA HIS A 245 5.32 -11.85 2.85
C HIS A 245 5.43 -10.60 3.70
N SER A 246 4.70 -10.56 4.81
CA SER A 246 4.87 -9.54 5.84
C SER A 246 5.76 -10.09 6.95
N VAL A 247 6.93 -9.51 7.14
CA VAL A 247 7.91 -9.92 8.15
C VAL A 247 7.98 -8.87 9.25
N ARG A 248 7.53 -9.24 10.44
CA ARG A 248 7.40 -8.34 11.59
C ARG A 248 8.47 -8.62 12.63
N LEU A 249 9.25 -7.60 12.97
CA LEU A 249 10.14 -7.59 14.13
C LEU A 249 9.44 -6.83 15.27
N GLN A 250 9.30 -7.45 16.44
CA GLN A 250 8.53 -6.89 17.55
C GLN A 250 9.23 -7.12 18.88
N ARG A 251 9.10 -6.17 19.81
CA ARG A 251 9.31 -6.45 21.24
C ARG A 251 8.02 -6.97 21.86
N THR A 252 7.95 -8.26 22.11
CA THR A 252 6.82 -8.84 22.86
C THR A 252 7.00 -8.63 24.36
N ALA A 253 5.99 -9.01 25.16
CA ALA A 253 6.12 -9.02 26.62
C ALA A 253 7.17 -10.02 27.14
N ALA A 254 7.55 -11.02 26.33
CA ALA A 254 8.58 -12.00 26.66
C ALA A 254 9.99 -11.58 26.22
N ASP A 255 10.12 -10.41 25.59
CA ASP A 255 11.38 -9.88 25.05
C ASP A 255 12.00 -8.83 25.95
N SER A 256 13.34 -8.81 25.98
CA SER A 256 14.08 -7.83 26.79
C SER A 256 14.28 -6.48 26.10
N GLY A 257 14.25 -6.40 24.76
CA GLY A 257 14.35 -5.16 23.99
C GLY A 257 15.60 -4.32 24.27
N ASN A 258 15.49 -2.99 24.23
CA ASN A 258 16.57 -2.01 24.39
C ASN A 258 17.68 -2.19 23.36
N VAL A 259 17.33 -2.15 22.07
CA VAL A 259 18.24 -2.31 20.94
C VAL A 259 17.89 -1.32 19.84
N ASN A 260 18.88 -1.01 19.00
CA ASN A 260 18.69 -0.26 17.76
C ASN A 260 18.78 -1.23 16.59
N VAL A 261 17.91 -1.06 15.59
CA VAL A 261 17.88 -1.90 14.38
C VAL A 261 18.07 -0.99 13.19
N ASP A 262 19.11 -1.29 12.42
CA ASP A 262 19.55 -0.48 11.30
C ASP A 262 19.05 -1.03 9.97
N ALA A 263 19.06 -2.35 9.81
CA ALA A 263 18.54 -2.96 8.60
C ALA A 263 18.08 -4.39 8.80
N LEU A 264 17.19 -4.86 7.91
CA LEU A 264 16.77 -6.25 7.79
C LEU A 264 17.16 -6.83 6.43
N ALA A 265 17.41 -8.13 6.34
CA ALA A 265 17.57 -8.85 5.09
C ALA A 265 17.09 -10.30 5.22
N ALA A 266 16.23 -10.75 4.30
CA ALA A 266 15.88 -12.16 4.18
C ALA A 266 16.88 -12.85 3.23
N LEU A 267 17.84 -13.58 3.79
CA LEU A 267 18.90 -14.25 3.05
C LEU A 267 18.55 -15.73 2.82
N PRO A 268 18.76 -16.29 1.61
CA PRO A 268 18.63 -17.73 1.42
C PRO A 268 19.48 -18.49 2.46
N ALA A 269 18.94 -19.53 3.07
CA ALA A 269 19.77 -20.46 3.84
C ALA A 269 20.75 -21.14 2.87
N GLY A 270 22.05 -21.02 3.13
CA GLY A 270 23.11 -21.63 2.32
C GLY A 270 23.10 -23.15 2.35
#